data_AF-A0A1V6NZK1-F1
#
_entry.id   AF-A0A1V6NZK1-F1
#
_cell.length_a   1.000
_cell.length_b   1.000
_cell.length_c   1.000
_cell.angle_alpha   90.00
_cell.angle_beta   90.00
_cell.angle_gamma   90.00
#
_symmetry.space_group_name_H-M   'P 1'
#
loop_
_entity.id
_entity.type
_entity.pdbx_description
1 polymer ?
#
loop_
_entity_poly.entity_id
_entity_poly.type
_entity_poly.pdbx_seq_one_letter_code
_entity_poly.pdbx_strand_id
1 'polypeptide(L)'
;MDREAIKISLFEYAASESPQRRETFYNLQTSTVKLVPIQDDEWRQVDYLLCITKPFFAYTTQLSKTRDVTAHYVFKIYNKLFEHLECSMKQLRPGRLKLDEYYSQTDNIRGYIYAISTMLAPVNKFKFFLTNDWDQKWRDTYRSSFQEALIPYQEQLSALDQSLDGSQMIARLGSKLDTMLDRSNAQGSIATNEMTRYLDSDPIQIAPLTFWRENQARFPAIAALARDILSFPATGAGVERLFNTARDICHYRRGRIKSHTIEDLMMFLCTSRFDIEEQEARLLKKFFSHDELEAAKEEKDNNLDDIEIEPI
;
A
#
# COMPACT_ATOMS: atom_id res chain seq x y z
N MET A 1 30.05 36.54 -9.44
CA MET A 1 29.08 36.81 -8.36
C MET A 1 28.98 35.56 -7.53
N ASP A 2 29.43 35.67 -6.29
CA ASP A 2 29.67 34.55 -5.39
C ASP A 2 28.35 33.93 -4.92
N ARG A 3 28.23 32.59 -4.95
CA ARG A 3 26.99 31.88 -4.53
C ARG A 3 26.70 32.11 -3.05
N GLU A 4 27.73 32.39 -2.25
CA GLU A 4 27.59 32.80 -0.85
C GLU A 4 26.93 34.16 -0.69
N ALA A 5 27.34 35.16 -1.50
CA ALA A 5 26.78 36.51 -1.42
C ALA A 5 25.28 36.54 -1.75
N ILE A 6 24.83 35.68 -2.67
CA ILE A 6 23.40 35.55 -3.03
C ILE A 6 22.61 34.82 -1.94
N LYS A 7 23.21 33.83 -1.26
CA LYS A 7 22.58 33.15 -0.12
C LYS A 7 22.41 34.10 1.06
N ILE A 8 23.43 34.90 1.36
CA ILE A 8 23.39 35.90 2.44
C ILE A 8 22.32 36.95 2.13
N SER A 9 22.26 37.48 0.90
CA SER A 9 21.27 38.51 0.56
C SER A 9 19.82 37.99 0.55
N LEU A 10 19.60 36.73 0.15
CA LEU A 10 18.27 36.10 0.21
C LEU A 10 17.84 35.81 1.65
N PHE A 11 18.78 35.49 2.54
CA PHE A 11 18.51 35.25 3.95
C PHE A 11 18.23 36.56 4.70
N GLU A 12 18.98 37.64 4.39
CA GLU A 12 18.72 38.99 4.92
C GLU A 12 17.36 39.54 4.46
N TYR A 13 16.97 39.27 3.21
CA TYR A 13 15.65 39.65 2.70
C TYR A 13 14.52 38.91 3.43
N ALA A 14 14.66 37.60 3.67
CA ALA A 14 13.68 36.80 4.40
C ALA A 14 13.56 37.16 5.90
N ALA A 15 14.66 37.60 6.53
CA ALA A 15 14.64 38.12 7.89
C ALA A 15 13.92 39.47 8.00
N SER A 16 13.81 40.23 6.90
CA SER A 16 13.22 41.55 6.89
C SER A 16 11.67 41.57 6.91
N GLU A 17 10.98 40.46 6.64
CA GLU A 17 9.51 40.45 6.53
C GLU A 17 8.74 40.33 7.86
N SER A 18 9.41 40.02 8.99
CA SER A 18 8.77 39.90 10.31
C SER A 18 9.62 40.55 11.42
N PRO A 19 9.04 41.46 12.23
CA PRO A 19 9.73 42.05 13.38
C PRO A 19 10.25 40.99 14.37
N GLN A 20 9.49 39.91 14.60
CA GLN A 20 9.90 38.84 15.51
C GLN A 20 11.10 38.05 14.98
N ARG A 21 11.18 37.83 13.66
CA ARG A 21 12.31 37.14 13.01
C ARG A 21 13.58 37.99 13.01
N ARG A 22 13.43 39.31 12.87
CA ARG A 22 14.53 40.27 13.01
C ARG A 22 15.13 40.25 14.40
N GLU A 23 14.30 40.29 15.45
CA GLU A 23 14.77 40.19 16.83
C GLU A 23 15.46 38.86 17.12
N THR A 24 14.91 37.73 16.65
CA THR A 24 15.58 36.42 16.81
C THR A 24 16.92 36.37 16.08
N PHE A 25 17.02 36.96 14.88
CA PHE A 25 18.28 37.03 14.13
C PHE A 25 19.35 37.90 14.83
N TYR A 26 18.98 39.08 15.32
CA TYR A 26 19.91 39.94 16.08
C TYR A 26 20.33 39.31 17.41
N ASN A 27 19.42 38.59 18.08
CA ASN A 27 19.73 37.82 19.30
C ASN A 27 20.69 36.65 19.02
N LEU A 28 20.61 36.02 17.84
CA LEU A 28 21.52 34.96 17.42
C LEU A 28 22.91 35.48 17.01
N GLN A 29 23.01 36.71 16.49
CA GLN A 29 24.29 37.35 16.17
C GLN A 29 25.03 37.89 17.41
N THR A 30 24.29 38.29 18.45
CA THR A 30 24.87 38.86 19.69
C THR A 30 25.18 37.81 20.75
N SER A 31 24.53 36.64 20.67
CA SER A 31 24.80 35.51 21.55
C SER A 31 25.80 34.59 20.85
N THR A 32 26.98 34.36 21.43
CA THR A 32 27.79 33.20 21.06
C THR A 32 26.93 31.95 21.29
N VAL A 33 26.35 31.40 20.23
CA VAL A 33 25.60 30.15 20.31
C VAL A 33 26.59 29.08 20.74
N LYS A 34 26.56 28.74 22.03
CA LYS A 34 27.26 27.56 22.52
C LYS A 34 26.51 26.37 21.93
N LEU A 35 27.04 25.82 20.85
CA LEU A 35 26.68 24.48 20.43
C LEU A 35 27.13 23.56 21.56
N VAL A 36 26.21 23.26 22.48
CA VAL A 36 26.42 22.24 23.50
C VAL A 36 26.40 20.91 22.74
N PRO A 37 27.51 20.15 22.73
CA PRO A 37 27.51 18.84 22.12
C PRO A 37 26.47 17.97 22.84
N ILE A 38 25.69 17.22 22.07
CA ILE A 38 24.76 16.22 22.60
C ILE A 38 25.56 15.28 23.51
N GLN A 39 25.09 15.11 24.75
CA GLN A 39 25.76 14.25 25.72
C GLN A 39 25.57 12.77 25.36
N ASP A 40 26.46 11.89 25.84
CA ASP A 40 26.38 10.44 25.55
C ASP A 40 25.02 9.83 25.95
N ASP A 41 24.42 10.32 27.04
CA ASP A 41 23.09 9.88 27.49
C ASP A 41 21.96 10.36 26.57
N GLU A 42 22.12 11.52 25.92
CA GLU A 42 21.17 12.03 24.93
C GLU A 42 21.32 11.26 23.60
N TRP A 43 22.54 10.90 23.21
CA TRP A 43 22.78 10.02 22.05
C TRP A 43 22.14 8.65 22.24
N ARG A 44 22.27 8.05 23.44
CA ARG A 44 21.59 6.79 23.77
C ARG A 44 20.07 6.90 23.65
N GLN A 45 19.48 8.06 23.96
CA GLN A 45 18.04 8.28 23.76
C GLN A 45 17.69 8.35 22.27
N VAL A 46 18.55 8.95 21.45
CA VAL A 46 18.38 8.97 19.99
C VAL A 46 18.44 7.55 19.42
N ASP A 47 19.44 6.75 19.79
CA ASP A 47 19.57 5.36 19.35
C ASP A 47 18.33 4.53 19.72
N TYR A 48 17.81 4.77 20.92
CA TYR A 48 16.59 4.13 21.39
C TYR A 48 15.36 4.54 20.54
N LEU A 49 15.22 5.83 20.21
CA LEU A 49 14.15 6.32 19.34
C LEU A 49 14.26 5.74 17.92
N LEU A 50 15.48 5.61 17.39
CA LEU A 50 15.73 4.96 16.10
C LEU A 50 15.29 3.49 16.14
N CYS A 51 15.65 2.75 17.19
CA CYS A 51 15.22 1.36 17.36
C CYS A 51 13.69 1.22 17.39
N ILE A 52 12.99 2.11 18.09
CA ILE A 52 11.51 2.10 18.13
C ILE A 52 10.91 2.42 16.77
N THR A 53 11.45 3.41 16.07
CA THR A 53 10.87 3.95 14.82
C THR A 53 11.28 3.17 13.57
N LYS A 54 12.35 2.36 13.63
CA LYS A 54 12.86 1.58 12.50
C LYS A 54 11.78 0.68 11.86
N PRO A 55 10.97 -0.10 12.60
CA PRO A 55 9.89 -0.89 11.99
C PRO A 55 8.80 -0.05 11.32
N PHE A 56 8.46 1.11 11.88
CA PHE A 56 7.49 2.05 11.27
C PHE A 56 8.01 2.55 9.93
N PHE A 57 9.28 3.00 9.90
CA PHE A 57 9.92 3.44 8.67
C PHE A 57 9.96 2.33 7.61
N ALA A 58 10.36 1.12 8.00
CA ALA A 58 10.42 -0.03 7.10
C ALA A 58 9.04 -0.37 6.49
N TYR A 59 8.00 -0.49 7.31
CA TYR A 59 6.65 -0.79 6.82
C TYR A 59 6.07 0.33 5.96
N THR A 60 6.22 1.59 6.37
CA THR A 60 5.73 2.73 5.58
C THR A 60 6.44 2.80 4.23
N THR A 61 7.74 2.52 4.17
CA THR A 61 8.50 2.47 2.92
C THR A 61 7.97 1.39 1.98
N GLN A 62 7.69 0.18 2.51
CA GLN A 62 7.13 -0.92 1.72
C GLN A 62 5.70 -0.61 1.24
N LEU A 63 4.84 -0.06 2.12
CA LEU A 63 3.47 0.33 1.78
C LEU A 63 3.39 1.52 0.80
N SER A 64 4.47 2.29 0.66
CA SER A 64 4.56 3.42 -0.28
C SER A 64 4.93 2.98 -1.71
N LYS A 65 5.28 1.71 -1.89
CA LYS A 65 5.49 1.11 -3.21
C LYS A 65 4.15 1.01 -3.95
N THR A 66 4.17 1.19 -5.26
CA THR A 66 2.98 1.27 -6.12
C THR A 66 2.83 0.09 -7.09
N ARG A 67 3.77 -0.85 -7.09
CA ARG A 67 3.79 -1.96 -8.07
C ARG A 67 3.09 -3.22 -7.55
N ASP A 68 2.96 -3.34 -6.24
CA ASP A 68 2.42 -4.52 -5.57
C ASP A 68 1.12 -4.18 -4.83
N VAL A 69 0.30 -5.21 -4.59
CA VAL A 69 -0.92 -5.08 -3.79
C VAL A 69 -0.52 -4.87 -2.33
N THR A 70 -0.81 -3.70 -1.76
CA THR A 70 -0.40 -3.38 -0.38
C THR A 70 -1.53 -3.48 0.65
N ALA A 71 -2.77 -3.29 0.20
CA ALA A 71 -3.94 -3.13 1.07
C ALA A 71 -4.15 -4.29 2.06
N HIS A 72 -3.94 -5.53 1.59
CA HIS A 72 -4.11 -6.74 2.38
C HIS A 72 -3.08 -6.94 3.51
N TYR A 73 -2.02 -6.12 3.56
CA TYR A 73 -1.02 -6.16 4.64
C TYR A 73 -1.35 -5.23 5.81
N VAL A 74 -2.31 -4.31 5.66
CA VAL A 74 -2.57 -3.24 6.64
C VAL A 74 -2.79 -3.80 8.04
N PHE A 75 -3.71 -4.75 8.23
CA PHE A 75 -3.95 -5.35 9.55
C PHE A 75 -2.74 -6.11 10.10
N LYS A 76 -2.03 -6.87 9.26
CA LYS A 76 -0.84 -7.61 9.68
C LYS A 76 0.27 -6.66 10.17
N ILE A 77 0.43 -5.51 9.50
CA ILE A 77 1.40 -4.48 9.87
C ILE A 77 1.00 -3.83 11.20
N TYR A 78 -0.27 -3.47 11.38
CA TYR A 78 -0.74 -2.94 12.66
C TYR A 78 -0.51 -3.91 13.82
N ASN A 79 -0.87 -5.19 13.64
CA ASN A 79 -0.63 -6.21 14.67
C ASN A 79 0.86 -6.32 15.03
N LYS A 80 1.75 -6.28 14.03
CA LYS A 80 3.20 -6.31 14.25
C LYS A 80 3.73 -5.05 14.93
N LEU A 81 3.19 -3.88 14.60
CA LEU A 81 3.56 -2.62 15.24
C LEU A 81 3.07 -2.55 16.69
N PHE A 82 1.88 -3.09 16.98
CA PHE A 82 1.39 -3.21 18.36
C PHE A 82 2.26 -4.15 19.19
N GLU A 83 2.57 -5.34 18.67
CA GLU A 83 3.49 -6.30 19.30
C GLU A 83 4.87 -5.67 19.56
N HIS A 84 5.43 -4.95 18.58
CA HIS A 84 6.70 -4.25 18.71
C HIS A 84 6.68 -3.20 19.84
N LEU A 85 5.63 -2.36 19.91
CA LEU A 85 5.51 -1.35 20.97
C LEU A 85 5.32 -1.98 22.35
N GLU A 86 4.57 -3.07 22.44
CA GLU A 86 4.31 -3.79 23.70
C GLU A 86 5.58 -4.48 24.22
N CYS A 87 6.40 -5.05 23.33
CA CYS A 87 7.71 -5.60 23.67
C CYS A 87 8.73 -4.52 24.03
N SER A 88 8.72 -3.38 23.34
CA SER A 88 9.78 -2.38 23.46
C SER A 88 9.76 -1.62 24.79
N MET A 89 8.60 -1.36 25.42
CA MET A 89 8.50 -0.91 26.83
C MET A 89 7.03 -0.71 27.28
N LYS A 90 6.71 -1.08 28.52
CA LYS A 90 5.39 -0.77 29.16
C LYS A 90 5.07 0.73 29.28
N GLN A 91 6.07 1.61 29.14
CA GLN A 91 5.93 3.07 29.33
C GLN A 91 5.68 3.87 28.04
N LEU A 92 5.77 3.27 26.85
CA LEU A 92 5.43 3.93 25.57
C LEU A 92 3.92 4.02 25.32
N ARG A 93 3.15 4.30 26.39
CA ARG A 93 1.70 4.47 26.32
C ARG A 93 1.27 5.51 25.28
N PRO A 94 1.95 6.66 25.11
CA PRO A 94 1.54 7.64 24.09
C PRO A 94 1.64 7.08 22.66
N GLY A 95 2.71 6.36 22.34
CA GLY A 95 2.89 5.76 21.02
C GLY A 95 1.84 4.69 20.73
N ARG A 96 1.56 3.83 21.72
CA ARG A 96 0.51 2.80 21.61
C ARG A 96 -0.87 3.40 21.42
N LEU A 97 -1.22 4.44 22.19
CA LEU A 97 -2.49 5.16 22.07
C LEU A 97 -2.63 5.84 20.71
N LYS A 98 -1.55 6.44 20.20
CA LYS A 98 -1.58 7.08 18.89
C LYS A 98 -1.77 6.06 17.77
N LEU A 99 -1.12 4.91 17.87
CA LEU A 99 -1.30 3.82 16.92
C LEU A 99 -2.72 3.24 16.97
N ASP A 100 -3.30 3.14 18.17
CA ASP A 100 -4.69 2.73 18.39
C ASP A 100 -5.69 3.68 17.74
N GLU A 101 -5.47 4.99 17.89
CA GLU A 101 -6.27 6.03 17.23
C GLU A 101 -6.29 5.83 15.71
N TYR A 102 -5.13 5.63 15.08
CA TYR A 102 -5.06 5.38 13.64
C TYR A 102 -5.66 4.04 13.22
N TYR A 103 -5.45 3.00 14.03
CA TYR A 103 -6.04 1.69 13.78
C TYR A 103 -7.58 1.75 13.81
N SER A 104 -8.17 2.47 14.77
CA SER A 104 -9.63 2.63 14.88
C SER A 104 -10.27 3.30 13.66
N GLN A 105 -9.50 4.10 12.91
CA GLN A 105 -9.97 4.70 11.66
C GLN A 105 -10.17 3.65 10.56
N THR A 106 -9.51 2.49 10.65
CA THR A 106 -9.67 1.40 9.67
C THR A 106 -11.04 0.71 9.79
N ASP A 107 -11.67 0.76 10.96
CA ASP A 107 -12.92 0.04 11.25
C ASP A 107 -14.17 0.63 10.59
N ASN A 108 -14.08 1.78 9.91
CA ASN A 108 -15.27 2.39 9.27
C ASN A 108 -15.02 2.90 7.84
N ILE A 109 -13.88 2.56 7.24
CA ILE A 109 -13.57 3.01 5.88
C ILE A 109 -14.28 2.10 4.86
N ARG A 110 -15.21 2.70 4.10
CA ARG A 110 -15.85 2.14 2.89
C ARG A 110 -16.26 0.66 3.04
N GLY A 111 -16.99 0.33 4.10
CA GLY A 111 -17.51 -1.03 4.30
C GLY A 111 -16.44 -2.08 4.61
N TYR A 112 -15.49 -1.77 5.49
CA TYR A 112 -14.42 -2.68 5.92
C TYR A 112 -13.49 -3.12 4.79
N ILE A 113 -13.11 -2.19 3.92
CA ILE A 113 -12.31 -2.47 2.72
C ILE A 113 -10.99 -3.18 3.03
N TYR A 114 -10.35 -2.88 4.16
CA TYR A 114 -9.11 -3.55 4.59
C TYR A 114 -9.35 -4.99 5.03
N ALA A 115 -10.49 -5.29 5.69
CA ALA A 115 -10.87 -6.65 6.04
C ALA A 115 -11.17 -7.47 4.78
N ILE A 116 -11.92 -6.90 3.85
CA ILE A 116 -12.22 -7.52 2.55
C ILE A 116 -10.93 -7.78 1.78
N SER A 117 -10.04 -6.78 1.66
CA SER A 117 -8.74 -6.93 1.01
C SER A 117 -7.89 -8.03 1.64
N THR A 118 -7.89 -8.12 2.98
CA THR A 118 -7.18 -9.17 3.73
C THR A 118 -7.74 -10.56 3.40
N MET A 119 -9.06 -10.73 3.33
CA MET A 119 -9.69 -12.00 2.95
C MET A 119 -9.45 -12.37 1.48
N LEU A 120 -9.41 -11.39 0.58
CA LEU A 120 -9.11 -11.59 -0.84
C LEU A 120 -7.66 -11.99 -1.10
N ALA A 121 -6.77 -11.83 -0.12
CA ALA A 121 -5.40 -12.30 -0.23
C ALA A 121 -5.29 -13.81 0.08
N PRO A 122 -4.80 -14.63 -0.86
CA PRO A 122 -4.72 -16.09 -0.68
C PRO A 122 -3.84 -16.52 0.49
N VAL A 123 -2.86 -15.67 0.86
CA VAL A 123 -1.94 -15.87 2.00
C VAL A 123 -2.61 -15.75 3.37
N ASN A 124 -3.77 -15.09 3.43
CA ASN A 124 -4.47 -14.77 4.68
C ASN A 124 -5.84 -15.47 4.73
N LYS A 125 -6.69 -15.22 3.71
CA LYS A 125 -8.09 -15.65 3.65
C LYS A 125 -8.86 -15.31 4.95
N PHE A 126 -9.96 -16.01 5.22
CA PHE A 126 -10.69 -15.84 6.48
C PHE A 126 -9.92 -16.39 7.68
N LYS A 127 -8.98 -17.33 7.45
CA LYS A 127 -8.15 -17.95 8.50
C LYS A 127 -7.35 -16.91 9.31
N PHE A 128 -6.97 -15.79 8.70
CA PHE A 128 -6.32 -14.68 9.40
C PHE A 128 -7.15 -14.13 10.57
N PHE A 129 -8.49 -14.10 10.45
CA PHE A 129 -9.39 -13.60 11.49
C PHE A 129 -9.79 -14.66 12.52
N LEU A 130 -9.33 -15.91 12.36
CA LEU A 130 -9.55 -16.99 13.31
C LEU A 130 -8.49 -17.01 14.44
N THR A 131 -7.50 -16.12 14.40
CA THR A 131 -6.53 -15.97 15.51
C THR A 131 -7.19 -15.37 16.75
N ASN A 132 -6.52 -15.49 17.89
CA ASN A 132 -6.99 -14.97 19.17
C ASN A 132 -7.02 -13.43 19.24
N ASP A 133 -6.47 -12.75 18.22
CA ASP A 133 -6.43 -11.29 18.14
C ASP A 133 -7.79 -10.68 17.76
N TRP A 134 -8.74 -11.51 17.32
CA TRP A 134 -10.03 -11.07 16.80
C TRP A 134 -11.18 -11.61 17.65
N ASP A 135 -12.14 -10.74 17.94
CA ASP A 135 -13.37 -11.14 18.62
C ASP A 135 -14.38 -11.77 17.65
N GLN A 136 -15.28 -12.59 18.19
CA GLN A 136 -16.36 -13.21 17.41
C GLN A 136 -17.21 -12.17 16.68
N LYS A 137 -17.50 -11.05 17.34
CA LYS A 137 -18.25 -9.93 16.76
C LYS A 137 -17.63 -9.43 15.45
N TRP A 138 -16.31 -9.26 15.43
CA TRP A 138 -15.59 -8.75 14.26
C TRP A 138 -15.51 -9.80 13.16
N ARG A 139 -15.29 -11.08 13.51
CA ARG A 139 -15.36 -12.19 12.55
C ARG A 139 -16.69 -12.22 11.80
N ASP A 140 -17.80 -12.14 12.54
CA ASP A 140 -19.14 -12.19 11.95
C ASP A 140 -19.41 -10.96 11.09
N THR A 141 -18.97 -9.79 11.55
CA THR A 141 -19.10 -8.52 10.82
C THR A 141 -18.33 -8.57 9.50
N TYR A 142 -17.04 -8.92 9.52
CA TYR A 142 -16.22 -8.97 8.32
C TYR A 142 -16.70 -10.03 7.34
N ARG A 143 -17.12 -11.20 7.81
CA ARG A 143 -17.68 -12.24 6.94
C ARG A 143 -18.96 -11.76 6.25
N SER A 144 -19.83 -11.07 6.99
CA SER A 144 -21.06 -10.48 6.44
C SER A 144 -20.75 -9.38 5.42
N SER A 145 -19.82 -8.48 5.73
CA SER A 145 -19.40 -7.42 4.81
C SER A 145 -18.74 -7.95 3.53
N PHE A 146 -17.98 -9.05 3.61
CA PHE A 146 -17.47 -9.71 2.41
C PHE A 146 -18.59 -10.27 1.54
N GLN A 147 -19.59 -10.90 2.16
CA GLN A 147 -20.76 -11.41 1.44
C GLN A 147 -21.53 -10.27 0.77
N GLU A 148 -21.78 -9.17 1.48
CA GLU A 148 -22.44 -7.98 0.95
C GLU A 148 -21.68 -7.37 -0.23
N ALA A 149 -20.36 -7.25 -0.12
CA ALA A 149 -19.51 -6.73 -1.19
C ALA A 149 -19.50 -7.63 -2.44
N LEU A 150 -19.80 -8.92 -2.29
CA LEU A 150 -19.81 -9.90 -3.38
C LEU A 150 -21.12 -9.88 -4.19
N ILE A 151 -22.24 -9.43 -3.60
CA ILE A 151 -23.58 -9.46 -4.22
C ILE A 151 -23.61 -8.79 -5.61
N PRO A 152 -23.09 -7.56 -5.82
CA PRO A 152 -23.18 -6.89 -7.11
C PRO A 152 -22.49 -7.67 -8.24
N TYR A 153 -21.38 -8.34 -7.93
CA TYR A 153 -20.63 -9.14 -8.90
C TYR A 153 -21.36 -10.45 -9.25
N GLN A 154 -22.05 -11.05 -8.28
CA GLN A 154 -22.86 -12.24 -8.50
C GLN A 154 -24.09 -11.94 -9.38
N GLU A 155 -24.75 -10.80 -9.13
CA GLU A 155 -25.89 -10.35 -9.93
C GLU A 155 -25.48 -10.07 -11.38
N GLN A 156 -24.35 -9.40 -11.58
CA GLN A 156 -23.81 -9.12 -12.93
C GLN A 156 -23.50 -10.40 -13.72
N LEU A 157 -22.89 -11.40 -13.07
CA LEU A 157 -22.61 -12.69 -13.71
C LEU A 157 -23.90 -13.45 -14.04
N SER A 158 -24.86 -13.45 -13.13
CA SER A 158 -26.17 -14.09 -13.34
C SER A 158 -26.94 -13.46 -14.49
N ALA A 159 -26.86 -12.14 -14.65
CA ALA A 159 -27.48 -11.42 -15.76
C ALA A 159 -26.81 -11.75 -17.12
N LEU A 160 -25.49 -11.95 -17.13
CA LEU A 160 -24.75 -12.31 -18.33
C LEU A 160 -25.11 -13.71 -18.82
N ASP A 161 -25.24 -14.68 -17.91
CA ASP A 161 -25.67 -16.05 -18.24
C ASP A 161 -27.09 -16.08 -18.84
N GLN A 162 -28.02 -15.29 -18.29
CA GLN A 162 -29.39 -15.20 -18.81
C GLN A 162 -29.45 -14.60 -20.23
N SER A 163 -28.49 -13.73 -20.59
CA SER A 163 -28.40 -13.14 -21.93
C SER A 163 -27.85 -14.12 -22.99
N LEU A 164 -26.99 -15.05 -22.58
CA LEU A 164 -26.36 -16.03 -23.47
C LEU A 164 -27.33 -17.16 -23.85
N ASP A 165 -28.27 -17.52 -22.98
CA ASP A 165 -29.25 -18.58 -23.25
C ASP A 165 -30.28 -18.17 -24.34
N GLY A 166 -30.49 -16.86 -24.55
CA GLY A 166 -31.29 -16.34 -25.67
C GLY A 166 -30.62 -16.49 -27.05
N SER A 167 -29.30 -16.60 -27.10
CA SER A 167 -28.52 -16.76 -28.35
C SER A 167 -28.18 -18.23 -28.67
N GLN A 168 -28.20 -19.12 -27.66
CA GLN A 168 -27.90 -20.54 -27.82
C GLN A 168 -28.99 -21.38 -28.48
N MET A 169 -30.19 -20.82 -28.72
CA MET A 169 -31.29 -21.58 -29.35
C MET A 169 -30.97 -21.98 -30.81
N ILE A 170 -30.03 -21.32 -31.48
CA ILE A 170 -29.63 -21.64 -32.87
C ILE A 170 -28.54 -22.72 -32.95
N ALA A 171 -27.80 -23.00 -31.86
CA ALA A 171 -26.62 -23.89 -31.88
C ALA A 171 -26.83 -25.27 -31.23
N ARG A 172 -27.99 -25.56 -30.63
CA ARG A 172 -28.27 -26.85 -29.97
C ARG A 172 -28.95 -27.84 -30.91
N LEU A 173 -28.19 -28.37 -31.87
CA LEU A 173 -28.45 -29.67 -32.49
C LEU A 173 -27.44 -30.72 -31.99
N GLY A 174 -27.17 -30.71 -30.68
CA GLY A 174 -26.38 -31.73 -29.99
C GLY A 174 -27.23 -32.93 -29.61
N SER A 175 -26.70 -34.13 -29.80
CA SER A 175 -27.35 -35.42 -29.53
C SER A 175 -27.96 -35.47 -28.12
N LYS A 176 -29.18 -36.01 -28.02
CA LYS A 176 -29.94 -36.28 -26.77
C LYS A 176 -29.13 -37.06 -25.72
N LEU A 177 -28.02 -37.68 -26.13
CA LEU A 177 -27.10 -38.43 -25.28
C LEU A 177 -26.20 -37.50 -24.43
N ASP A 178 -25.72 -36.37 -24.97
CA ASP A 178 -24.92 -35.38 -24.21
C ASP A 178 -25.75 -34.74 -23.10
N THR A 179 -27.03 -34.46 -23.39
CA THR A 179 -27.98 -33.92 -22.41
C THR A 179 -28.31 -34.89 -21.28
N MET A 180 -28.09 -36.20 -21.48
CA MET A 180 -28.25 -37.21 -20.43
C MET A 180 -26.99 -37.40 -19.59
N LEU A 181 -25.79 -37.14 -20.16
CA LEU A 181 -24.51 -37.27 -19.48
C LEU A 181 -24.13 -36.02 -18.67
N ASP A 182 -24.57 -34.83 -19.08
CA ASP A 182 -24.34 -33.57 -18.36
C ASP A 182 -25.24 -33.37 -17.11
N ARG A 183 -26.13 -34.33 -16.80
CA ARG A 183 -27.05 -34.26 -15.65
C ARG A 183 -26.41 -34.57 -14.29
N SER A 184 -25.10 -34.34 -14.13
CA SER A 184 -24.43 -34.41 -12.83
C SER A 184 -24.02 -33.02 -12.34
N ASN A 185 -24.86 -32.45 -11.46
CA ASN A 185 -24.54 -31.47 -10.42
C ASN A 185 -24.12 -30.04 -10.83
N ALA A 186 -25.02 -29.26 -11.42
CA ALA A 186 -24.87 -27.79 -11.46
C ALA A 186 -26.17 -27.00 -11.21
N GLN A 187 -27.02 -27.43 -10.26
CA GLN A 187 -28.12 -26.61 -9.74
C GLN A 187 -28.13 -26.59 -8.21
N GLY A 188 -27.01 -26.17 -7.63
CA GLY A 188 -26.95 -25.63 -6.26
C GLY A 188 -26.41 -24.21 -6.34
N SER A 189 -27.07 -23.25 -5.67
CA SER A 189 -26.67 -21.84 -5.56
C SER A 189 -25.14 -21.64 -5.67
N ILE A 190 -24.67 -21.22 -6.85
CA ILE A 190 -23.23 -21.06 -7.16
C ILE A 190 -22.61 -20.02 -6.23
N ALA A 191 -23.40 -19.02 -5.81
CA ALA A 191 -23.01 -17.86 -5.01
C ALA A 191 -22.51 -18.20 -3.59
N THR A 192 -23.28 -18.98 -2.81
CA THR A 192 -22.88 -19.35 -1.44
C THR A 192 -21.79 -20.43 -1.43
N ASN A 193 -21.73 -21.24 -2.48
CA ASN A 193 -20.70 -22.26 -2.65
C ASN A 193 -19.33 -21.63 -2.92
N GLU A 194 -19.25 -20.59 -3.75
CA GLU A 194 -17.99 -19.94 -4.12
C GLU A 194 -17.28 -19.29 -2.91
N MET A 195 -17.98 -18.44 -2.17
CA MET A 195 -17.46 -17.74 -1.00
C MET A 195 -16.96 -18.71 0.06
N THR A 196 -17.80 -19.69 0.44
CA THR A 196 -17.47 -20.70 1.45
C THR A 196 -16.25 -21.52 1.00
N ARG A 197 -16.22 -21.96 -0.26
CA ARG A 197 -15.12 -22.75 -0.83
C ARG A 197 -13.79 -21.99 -0.84
N TYR A 198 -13.81 -20.70 -1.12
CA TYR A 198 -12.59 -19.88 -1.11
C TYR A 198 -12.15 -19.54 0.32
N LEU A 199 -13.03 -18.96 1.13
CA LEU A 199 -12.68 -18.44 2.45
C LEU A 199 -12.28 -19.53 3.45
N ASP A 200 -12.91 -20.70 3.37
CA ASP A 200 -12.67 -21.81 4.31
C ASP A 200 -11.55 -22.75 3.83
N SER A 201 -10.99 -22.52 2.63
CA SER A 201 -9.83 -23.26 2.16
C SER A 201 -8.53 -22.76 2.79
N ASP A 202 -7.52 -23.62 2.87
CA ASP A 202 -6.24 -23.26 3.49
C ASP A 202 -5.52 -22.11 2.76
N PRO A 203 -4.83 -21.22 3.49
CA PRO A 203 -4.01 -20.17 2.89
C PRO A 203 -2.88 -20.73 2.03
N ILE A 204 -2.58 -20.03 0.94
CA ILE A 204 -1.58 -20.42 -0.06
C ILE A 204 -0.57 -19.29 -0.17
N GLN A 205 0.73 -19.63 -0.12
CA GLN A 205 1.83 -18.67 -0.28
C GLN A 205 2.03 -18.31 -1.76
N ILE A 206 1.18 -17.40 -2.24
CA ILE A 206 1.20 -16.91 -3.63
C ILE A 206 0.77 -15.45 -3.67
N ALA A 207 1.38 -14.67 -4.57
CA ALA A 207 1.00 -13.28 -4.79
C ALA A 207 -0.48 -13.18 -5.21
N PRO A 208 -1.29 -12.28 -4.60
CA PRO A 208 -2.73 -12.23 -4.87
C PRO A 208 -3.09 -12.11 -6.35
N LEU A 209 -2.39 -11.23 -7.10
CA LEU A 209 -2.67 -11.02 -8.53
C LEU A 209 -2.42 -12.28 -9.38
N THR A 210 -1.39 -13.06 -9.04
CA THR A 210 -1.08 -14.32 -9.74
C THR A 210 -2.16 -15.35 -9.46
N PHE A 211 -2.55 -15.52 -8.20
CA PHE A 211 -3.61 -16.45 -7.82
C PHE A 211 -4.93 -16.14 -8.52
N TRP A 212 -5.36 -14.87 -8.52
CA TRP A 212 -6.64 -14.48 -9.13
C TRP A 212 -6.62 -14.63 -10.65
N ARG A 213 -5.48 -14.39 -11.30
CA ARG A 213 -5.32 -14.65 -12.74
C ARG A 213 -5.56 -16.12 -13.09
N GLU A 214 -5.04 -17.03 -12.27
CA GLU A 214 -5.12 -18.48 -12.50
C GLU A 214 -6.48 -19.06 -12.07
N ASN A 215 -7.10 -18.50 -11.03
CA ASN A 215 -8.30 -19.06 -10.41
C ASN A 215 -9.60 -18.30 -10.76
N GLN A 216 -9.55 -17.28 -11.63
CA GLN A 216 -10.74 -16.52 -12.03
C GLN A 216 -11.87 -17.39 -12.61
N ALA A 217 -11.55 -18.48 -13.32
CA ALA A 217 -12.57 -19.38 -13.86
C ALA A 217 -13.26 -20.20 -12.75
N ARG A 218 -12.54 -20.49 -11.65
CA ARG A 218 -13.04 -21.25 -10.51
C ARG A 218 -13.84 -20.39 -9.53
N PHE A 219 -13.47 -19.12 -9.42
CA PHE A 219 -14.05 -18.14 -8.52
C PHE A 219 -14.35 -16.83 -9.27
N PRO A 220 -15.32 -16.81 -10.21
CA PRO A 220 -15.54 -15.67 -11.09
C PRO A 220 -16.02 -14.42 -10.37
N ALA A 221 -16.92 -14.54 -9.40
CA ALA A 221 -17.43 -13.38 -8.67
C ALA A 221 -16.37 -12.81 -7.74
N ILE A 222 -15.65 -13.67 -7.01
CA ILE A 222 -14.62 -13.21 -6.08
C ILE A 222 -13.41 -12.66 -6.84
N ALA A 223 -13.04 -13.22 -7.99
CA ALA A 223 -11.97 -12.68 -8.82
C ALA A 223 -12.30 -11.29 -9.36
N ALA A 224 -13.56 -11.05 -9.73
CA ALA A 224 -14.02 -9.72 -10.15
C ALA A 224 -13.93 -8.71 -8.99
N LEU A 225 -14.41 -9.08 -7.79
CA LEU A 225 -14.26 -8.28 -6.58
C LEU A 225 -12.77 -8.03 -6.24
N ALA A 226 -11.93 -9.06 -6.37
CA ALA A 226 -10.50 -8.99 -6.10
C ALA A 226 -9.78 -8.01 -7.01
N ARG A 227 -10.13 -7.97 -8.29
CA ARG A 227 -9.55 -7.03 -9.25
C ARG A 227 -9.80 -5.58 -8.84
N ASP A 228 -10.99 -5.28 -8.33
CA ASP A 228 -11.36 -3.93 -7.95
C ASP A 228 -10.76 -3.56 -6.58
N ILE A 229 -10.90 -4.45 -5.58
CA ILE A 229 -10.46 -4.21 -4.20
C ILE A 229 -8.95 -4.40 -4.01
N LEU A 230 -8.25 -5.22 -4.78
CA LEU A 230 -6.78 -5.33 -4.61
C LEU A 230 -6.02 -4.26 -5.40
N SER A 231 -6.73 -3.47 -6.24
CA SER A 231 -6.14 -2.38 -7.00
C SER A 231 -5.88 -1.11 -6.16
N PHE A 232 -6.56 -0.94 -5.03
CA PHE A 232 -6.37 0.27 -4.22
C PHE A 232 -5.05 0.20 -3.44
N PRO A 233 -4.23 1.26 -3.48
CA PRO A 233 -3.03 1.33 -2.67
C PRO A 233 -3.38 1.60 -1.21
N ALA A 234 -2.59 1.07 -0.28
CA ALA A 234 -2.76 1.33 1.15
C ALA A 234 -2.39 2.76 1.54
N THR A 235 -1.63 3.46 0.69
CA THR A 235 -1.09 4.79 0.97
C THR A 235 -1.35 5.76 -0.20
N GLY A 236 -1.44 7.05 0.13
CA GLY A 236 -1.49 8.14 -0.86
C GLY A 236 -0.14 8.45 -1.52
N ALA A 237 0.95 7.78 -1.11
CA ALA A 237 2.31 8.09 -1.55
C ALA A 237 2.50 7.99 -3.08
N GLY A 238 1.73 7.11 -3.75
CA GLY A 238 1.73 7.05 -5.22
C GLY A 238 1.25 8.34 -5.87
N VAL A 239 0.18 8.93 -5.34
CA VAL A 239 -0.38 10.19 -5.81
C VAL A 239 0.52 11.37 -5.44
N GLU A 240 1.16 11.36 -4.28
CA GLU A 240 2.15 12.37 -3.88
C GLU A 240 3.38 12.36 -4.80
N ARG A 241 3.87 11.19 -5.21
CA ARG A 241 4.94 11.08 -6.22
C ARG A 241 4.52 11.66 -7.56
N LEU A 242 3.28 11.45 -7.98
CA LEU A 242 2.74 12.10 -9.17
C LEU A 242 2.71 13.63 -9.01
N PHE A 243 2.21 14.14 -7.89
CA PHE A 243 2.19 15.58 -7.61
C PHE A 243 3.58 16.19 -7.47
N ASN A 244 4.58 15.43 -7.02
CA ASN A 244 5.96 15.91 -7.01
C ASN A 244 6.47 16.23 -8.42
N THR A 245 5.98 15.54 -9.44
CA THR A 245 6.29 15.84 -10.85
C THR A 245 5.68 17.19 -11.30
N ALA A 246 4.61 17.64 -10.64
CA ALA A 246 4.05 18.96 -10.90
C ALA A 246 5.03 20.09 -10.58
N ARG A 247 5.99 19.88 -9.67
CA ARG A 247 7.06 20.86 -9.38
C ARG A 247 7.95 21.09 -10.61
N ASP A 248 8.20 20.06 -11.40
CA ASP A 248 9.02 20.13 -12.62
C ASP A 248 8.27 20.86 -13.75
N ILE A 249 6.95 20.66 -13.83
CA ILE A 249 6.07 21.30 -14.83
C ILE A 249 5.80 22.77 -14.47
N CYS A 250 5.35 23.01 -13.24
CA CYS A 250 4.95 24.31 -12.69
C CYS A 250 6.13 25.00 -12.00
N HIS A 251 7.29 25.00 -12.64
CA HIS A 251 8.46 25.67 -12.10
C HIS A 251 8.16 27.17 -11.89
N TYR A 252 8.70 27.79 -10.83
CA TYR A 252 8.38 29.18 -10.42
C TYR A 252 8.62 30.25 -11.52
N ARG A 253 9.41 29.92 -12.56
CA ARG A 253 9.67 30.78 -13.74
C ARG A 253 8.70 30.57 -14.90
N ARG A 254 7.84 29.55 -14.84
CA ARG A 254 6.88 29.15 -15.90
C ARG A 254 5.43 29.21 -15.36
N GLY A 255 5.03 30.36 -14.82
CA GLY A 255 3.72 30.55 -14.19
C GLY A 255 2.53 30.84 -15.14
N ARG A 256 2.65 30.62 -16.46
CA ARG A 256 1.60 30.95 -17.46
C ARG A 256 1.00 29.73 -18.16
N ILE A 257 1.05 28.56 -17.53
CA ILE A 257 0.47 27.32 -18.07
C ILE A 257 -0.97 27.21 -17.58
N LYS A 258 -1.90 26.80 -18.46
CA LYS A 258 -3.31 26.57 -18.09
C LYS A 258 -3.44 25.25 -17.32
N SER A 259 -4.46 25.14 -16.46
CA SER A 259 -4.70 23.96 -15.63
C SER A 259 -4.76 22.64 -16.41
N HIS A 260 -5.55 22.58 -17.50
CA HIS A 260 -5.63 21.37 -18.33
C HIS A 260 -4.28 20.98 -18.94
N THR A 261 -3.46 21.96 -19.35
CA THR A 261 -2.14 21.68 -19.91
C THR A 261 -1.18 21.13 -18.84
N ILE A 262 -1.32 21.57 -17.58
CA ILE A 262 -0.57 21.00 -16.45
C ILE A 262 -1.00 19.54 -16.23
N GLU A 263 -2.30 19.27 -16.24
CA GLU A 263 -2.86 17.94 -16.10
C GLU A 263 -2.37 16.99 -17.20
N ASP A 264 -2.47 17.40 -18.47
CA ASP A 264 -2.00 16.61 -19.61
C ASP A 264 -0.50 16.29 -19.51
N LEU A 265 0.32 17.27 -19.11
CA LEU A 265 1.76 17.08 -18.91
C LEU A 265 2.06 16.14 -17.73
N MET A 266 1.31 16.25 -16.63
CA MET A 266 1.44 15.34 -15.50
C MET A 266 1.10 13.92 -15.90
N MET A 267 0.00 13.72 -16.64
CA MET A 267 -0.41 12.40 -17.13
C MET A 267 0.60 11.82 -18.11
N PHE A 268 1.11 12.61 -19.06
CA PHE A 268 2.12 12.19 -20.03
C PHE A 268 3.45 11.79 -19.36
N LEU A 269 3.93 12.57 -18.39
CA LEU A 269 5.17 12.24 -17.66
C LEU A 269 4.99 11.01 -16.78
N CYS A 270 3.81 10.84 -16.19
CA CYS A 270 3.45 9.66 -15.42
C CYS A 270 3.54 8.40 -16.27
N THR A 271 2.84 8.36 -17.41
CA THR A 271 2.84 7.19 -18.31
C THR A 271 4.23 6.91 -18.87
N SER A 272 4.95 7.94 -19.32
CA SER A 272 6.31 7.79 -19.86
C SER A 272 7.28 7.22 -18.82
N ARG A 273 7.22 7.68 -17.57
CA ARG A 273 8.03 7.13 -16.49
C ARG A 273 7.68 5.67 -16.19
N PHE A 274 6.39 5.34 -16.14
CA PHE A 274 5.95 3.96 -15.95
C PHE A 274 6.47 3.02 -17.04
N ASP A 275 6.42 3.44 -18.31
CA ASP A 275 6.93 2.65 -19.43
C ASP A 275 8.45 2.42 -19.33
N ILE A 276 9.20 3.46 -18.98
CA ILE A 276 10.67 3.36 -18.79
C ILE A 276 10.97 2.40 -17.63
N GLU A 277 10.35 2.59 -16.47
CA GLU A 277 10.56 1.73 -15.29
C GLU A 277 10.12 0.28 -15.51
N GLU A 278 9.15 0.03 -16.39
CA GLU A 278 8.76 -1.32 -16.79
C GLU A 278 9.78 -1.95 -17.74
N GLN A 279 10.26 -1.21 -18.73
CA GLN A 279 11.31 -1.66 -19.65
C GLN A 279 12.59 -2.00 -18.88
N GLU A 280 13.03 -1.12 -17.98
CA GLU A 280 14.18 -1.36 -17.10
C GLU A 280 13.98 -2.61 -16.24
N ALA A 281 12.81 -2.78 -15.61
CA ALA A 281 12.52 -3.96 -14.81
C ALA A 281 12.52 -5.26 -15.64
N ARG A 282 12.02 -5.23 -16.89
CA ARG A 282 12.07 -6.36 -17.81
C ARG A 282 13.50 -6.69 -18.24
N LEU A 283 14.33 -5.68 -18.50
CA LEU A 283 15.74 -5.86 -18.82
C LEU A 283 16.50 -6.46 -17.64
N LEU A 284 16.33 -5.90 -16.44
CA LEU A 284 16.96 -6.41 -15.22
C LEU A 284 16.64 -7.89 -14.99
N LYS A 285 15.37 -8.30 -15.11
CA LYS A 285 14.96 -9.71 -15.00
C LYS A 285 15.53 -10.62 -16.10
N LYS A 286 15.86 -10.07 -17.26
CA LYS A 286 16.41 -10.83 -18.39
C LYS A 286 17.91 -11.07 -18.25
N PHE A 287 18.63 -10.12 -17.66
CA PHE A 287 20.09 -10.15 -17.58
C PHE A 287 20.65 -10.61 -16.25
N PHE A 288 19.88 -10.52 -15.16
CA PHE A 288 20.32 -10.92 -13.84
C PHE A 288 19.45 -12.05 -13.29
N SER A 289 20.09 -13.01 -12.62
CA SER A 289 19.40 -14.04 -11.85
C SER A 289 18.71 -13.43 -10.63
N HIS A 290 17.78 -14.18 -10.02
CA HIS A 290 17.10 -13.72 -8.81
C HIS A 290 18.09 -13.40 -7.68
N ASP A 291 19.09 -14.25 -7.51
CA ASP A 291 20.12 -14.14 -6.48
C ASP A 291 21.03 -12.92 -6.71
N GLU A 292 21.37 -12.61 -7.97
CA GLU A 292 22.14 -11.40 -8.34
C GLU A 292 21.36 -10.11 -8.10
N LEU A 293 20.04 -10.13 -8.32
CA LEU A 293 19.16 -8.98 -8.05
C LEU A 293 18.91 -8.77 -6.55
N GLU A 294 18.95 -9.82 -5.74
CA GLU A 294 18.87 -9.72 -4.28
C GLU A 294 20.19 -9.20 -3.70
N ALA A 295 21.34 -9.74 -4.14
CA ALA A 295 22.65 -9.25 -3.71
C ALA A 295 22.85 -7.75 -4.01
N ALA A 296 22.45 -7.27 -5.19
CA ALA A 296 22.54 -5.86 -5.55
C ALA A 296 21.58 -4.94 -4.74
N LYS A 297 20.47 -5.47 -4.23
CA LYS A 297 19.57 -4.72 -3.34
C LYS A 297 20.13 -4.67 -1.93
N GLU A 298 20.67 -5.79 -1.44
CA GLU A 298 21.36 -5.86 -0.14
C GLU A 298 22.59 -4.94 -0.13
N GLU A 299 23.36 -4.86 -1.21
CA GLU A 299 24.52 -3.96 -1.31
C GLU A 299 24.10 -2.48 -1.29
N LYS A 300 22.90 -2.15 -1.78
CA LYS A 300 22.34 -0.79 -1.75
C LYS A 300 21.74 -0.41 -0.39
N ASP A 301 21.15 -1.38 0.31
CA ASP A 301 20.68 -1.20 1.70
C ASP A 301 21.85 -1.20 2.70
N ASN A 302 22.90 -2.00 2.49
CA ASN A 302 24.13 -1.97 3.30
C ASN A 302 24.88 -0.64 3.16
N ASN A 303 24.90 -0.01 1.97
CA ASN A 303 25.45 1.34 1.82
C ASN A 303 24.69 2.43 2.63
N LEU A 304 23.49 2.14 3.13
CA LEU A 304 22.77 3.00 4.09
C LEU A 304 23.08 2.65 5.55
N ASP A 305 23.48 1.41 5.83
CA ASP A 305 23.89 0.91 7.16
C ASP A 305 25.41 1.08 7.41
N ASP A 306 26.24 1.29 6.38
CA ASP A 306 27.70 1.49 6.44
C ASP A 306 28.11 2.93 6.85
N ILE A 307 27.31 3.58 7.71
CA ILE A 307 27.86 4.61 8.60
C ILE A 307 28.52 3.82 9.74
N GLU A 308 29.78 3.43 9.53
CA GLU A 308 30.61 2.73 10.51
C GLU A 308 30.53 3.44 11.87
N ILE A 309 29.81 2.83 12.81
CA ILE A 309 29.96 3.13 14.23
C ILE A 309 31.18 2.33 14.67
N GLU A 310 32.32 3.00 14.84
CA GLU A 310 33.48 2.40 15.50
C GLU A 310 33.06 1.83 16.86
N PRO A 311 33.47 0.60 17.19
CA PRO A 311 33.01 -0.06 18.41
C PRO A 311 33.73 0.51 19.65
N ILE A 312 32.94 0.97 20.63
CA ILE A 312 33.30 0.95 22.06
C ILE A 312 32.08 0.49 22.86
#